data_AF-A0A959CYL9-F1
#
_entry.id   AF-A0A959CYL9-F1
#
_cell.length_a   1.000
_cell.length_b   1.000
_cell.length_c   1.000
_cell.angle_alpha   90.00
_cell.angle_beta   90.00
_cell.angle_gamma   90.00
#
_symmetry.space_group_name_H-M   'P 1'
#
loop_
_entity.id
_entity.type
_entity.pdbx_description
1 polymer ?
#
loop_
_entity_poly.entity_id
_entity_poly.type
_entity_poly.pdbx_seq_one_letter_code
_entity_poly.pdbx_strand_id
1 'polypeptide(L)'
;TMSATWVGGGYINGTAEYAASSGLVWVQAPWGYALSLIIGGLFFARRMRRYQFQTMLDPLEQRFGKRMAALLFLPALTGEIFWTAAILTALGTTFGTIVGLDTTTSIVLSAAITIAYTALGGLWSVALTDFVQLFLLLGGLFMVVPFALAQAGGWESAWQSYQSLYGPAASLLPSREALGSYYWNWWDYALLLTFGGIAWQVYFQRVLASKDEKTAVRLSVMAGVICLIAAIPAALIGIAGTVADWGALQAEAPPDAASTLPWV
;
A
#
# COMPACT_ATOMS: atom_id res chain seq x y z
N THR A 1 -7.09 -9.35 7.20
CA THR A 1 -5.68 -9.43 7.64
C THR A 1 -4.72 -9.59 6.46
N MET A 2 -4.98 -10.43 5.44
CA MET A 2 -4.20 -10.45 4.18
C MET A 2 -4.19 -9.12 3.41
N SER A 3 -5.30 -8.36 3.44
CA SER A 3 -5.33 -7.00 2.88
C SER A 3 -4.55 -6.02 3.73
N ALA A 4 -4.69 -6.10 5.06
CA ALA A 4 -4.10 -5.15 6.00
C ALA A 4 -2.57 -5.12 5.91
N THR A 5 -1.93 -6.23 5.53
CA THR A 5 -0.48 -6.23 5.28
C THR A 5 -0.05 -5.39 4.10
N TRP A 6 -0.89 -5.30 3.08
CA TRP A 6 -0.63 -4.48 1.90
C TRP A 6 -1.11 -3.05 2.10
N VAL A 7 -2.29 -2.89 2.69
CA VAL A 7 -2.92 -1.59 2.98
C VAL A 7 -2.31 -1.01 4.27
N GLY A 8 -1.09 -0.51 4.15
CA GLY A 8 -0.38 0.24 5.20
C GLY A 8 -0.20 1.72 4.87
N GLY A 9 0.52 2.44 5.74
CA GLY A 9 0.82 3.86 5.56
C GLY A 9 1.52 4.18 4.24
N GLY A 10 2.52 3.39 3.84
CA GLY A 10 3.20 3.58 2.55
C GLY A 10 2.30 3.34 1.32
N TYR A 11 1.34 2.43 1.43
CA TYR A 11 0.37 2.17 0.36
C TYR A 11 -0.60 3.33 0.18
N ILE A 12 -1.18 3.81 1.28
CA ILE A 12 -2.20 4.86 1.28
C ILE A 12 -1.56 6.24 1.04
N ASN A 13 -0.50 6.59 1.77
CA ASN A 13 0.20 7.86 1.59
C ASN A 13 0.87 7.92 0.22
N GLY A 14 1.53 6.85 -0.22
CA GLY A 14 2.11 6.80 -1.56
C GLY A 14 1.07 6.93 -2.67
N THR A 15 -0.11 6.33 -2.51
CA THR A 15 -1.22 6.49 -3.47
C THR A 15 -1.63 7.96 -3.60
N ALA A 16 -1.81 8.67 -2.48
CA ALA A 16 -2.15 10.09 -2.49
C ALA A 16 -1.01 10.97 -3.01
N GLU A 17 0.23 10.68 -2.61
CA GLU A 17 1.43 11.39 -3.06
C GLU A 17 1.62 11.31 -4.57
N TYR A 18 1.52 10.11 -5.16
CA TYR A 18 1.66 9.95 -6.61
C TYR A 18 0.49 10.56 -7.36
N ALA A 19 -0.74 10.45 -6.82
CA ALA A 19 -1.90 11.17 -7.36
C ALA A 19 -1.68 12.68 -7.36
N ALA A 20 -1.02 13.22 -6.33
CA ALA A 20 -0.82 14.65 -6.13
C ALA A 20 0.44 15.23 -6.78
N SER A 21 1.43 14.41 -7.13
CA SER A 21 2.69 14.87 -7.73
C SER A 21 2.79 14.57 -9.22
N SER A 22 2.38 13.36 -9.63
CA SER A 22 2.72 12.80 -10.93
C SER A 22 1.50 12.46 -11.79
N GLY A 23 0.29 12.59 -11.24
CA GLY A 23 -0.95 12.24 -11.90
C GLY A 23 -1.40 10.80 -11.60
N LEU A 24 -2.68 10.53 -11.78
CA LEU A 24 -3.29 9.22 -11.57
C LEU A 24 -2.63 8.09 -12.38
N VAL A 25 -1.99 8.43 -13.50
CA VAL A 25 -1.29 7.45 -14.34
C VAL A 25 -0.21 6.70 -13.54
N TRP A 26 0.45 7.34 -12.57
CA TRP A 26 1.50 6.71 -11.76
C TRP A 26 0.98 6.00 -10.51
N VAL A 27 -0.33 6.03 -10.26
CA VAL A 27 -0.99 5.33 -9.14
C VAL A 27 -1.16 3.84 -9.46
N GLN A 28 -0.02 3.18 -9.70
CA GLN A 28 0.02 1.78 -10.14
C GLN A 28 0.02 0.77 -9.00
N ALA A 29 0.68 1.13 -7.90
CA ALA A 29 0.87 0.25 -6.75
C ALA A 29 -0.44 -0.38 -6.26
N PRO A 30 -1.56 0.38 -6.15
CA PRO A 30 -2.82 -0.20 -5.70
C PRO A 30 -3.33 -1.40 -6.49
N TRP A 31 -3.41 -1.25 -7.81
CA TRP A 31 -3.96 -2.31 -8.65
C TRP A 31 -2.91 -3.37 -8.97
N GLY A 32 -1.62 -3.02 -9.06
CA GLY A 32 -0.54 -3.99 -9.21
C GLY A 32 -0.49 -4.97 -8.04
N TYR A 33 -0.57 -4.47 -6.80
CA TYR A 33 -0.61 -5.32 -5.61
C TYR A 33 -1.93 -6.06 -5.43
N ALA A 34 -3.06 -5.48 -5.86
CA ALA A 34 -4.32 -6.22 -5.89
C ALA A 34 -4.25 -7.42 -6.85
N LEU A 35 -3.66 -7.23 -8.04
CA LEU A 35 -3.44 -8.31 -8.99
C LEU A 35 -2.44 -9.33 -8.46
N SER A 36 -1.37 -8.91 -7.77
CA SER A 36 -0.41 -9.84 -7.16
C SER A 36 -1.07 -10.78 -6.15
N LEU A 37 -1.98 -10.24 -5.31
CA LEU A 37 -2.78 -11.02 -4.36
C LEU A 37 -3.75 -11.98 -5.05
N ILE A 38 -4.44 -11.52 -6.09
CA ILE A 38 -5.41 -12.34 -6.85
C ILE A 38 -4.69 -13.47 -7.59
N ILE A 39 -3.64 -13.15 -8.35
CA ILE A 39 -2.85 -14.14 -9.11
C ILE A 39 -2.13 -15.09 -8.14
N GLY A 40 -1.50 -14.55 -7.09
CA GLY A 40 -0.88 -15.32 -6.02
C GLY A 40 -1.87 -16.29 -5.36
N GLY A 41 -3.09 -15.82 -5.10
CA GLY A 41 -4.20 -16.61 -4.59
C GLY A 41 -4.58 -17.76 -5.51
N LEU A 42 -4.89 -17.44 -6.77
CA LEU A 42 -5.43 -18.40 -7.74
C LEU A 42 -4.42 -19.50 -8.11
N PHE A 43 -3.16 -19.14 -8.31
CA PHE A 43 -2.15 -20.07 -8.84
C PHE A 43 -1.27 -20.71 -7.75
N PHE A 44 -0.94 -19.97 -6.69
CA PHE A 44 0.06 -20.40 -5.72
C PHE A 44 -0.53 -20.77 -4.37
N ALA A 45 -1.49 -20.01 -3.83
CA ALA A 45 -1.97 -20.19 -2.47
C ALA A 45 -2.53 -21.61 -2.21
N ARG A 46 -3.30 -22.14 -3.17
CA ARG A 46 -3.82 -23.51 -3.11
C ARG A 46 -2.69 -24.55 -3.00
N ARG A 47 -1.70 -24.45 -3.89
CA ARG A 47 -0.57 -25.39 -3.93
C ARG A 47 0.26 -25.29 -2.65
N MET A 48 0.56 -24.07 -2.22
CA MET A 48 1.34 -23.80 -1.02
C MET A 48 0.68 -24.41 0.22
N ARG A 49 -0.65 -24.23 0.37
CA ARG A 49 -1.39 -24.81 1.48
C ARG A 49 -1.49 -26.34 1.38
N ARG A 50 -1.69 -26.91 0.19
CA ARG A 50 -1.77 -28.37 -0.02
C ARG A 50 -0.53 -29.10 0.47
N TYR A 51 0.64 -28.54 0.23
CA TYR A 51 1.92 -29.13 0.65
C TYR A 51 2.30 -28.80 2.11
N GLN A 52 1.46 -28.07 2.84
CA GLN A 52 1.71 -27.68 4.24
C GLN A 52 3.07 -27.00 4.44
N PHE A 53 3.49 -26.20 3.46
CA PHE A 53 4.69 -25.38 3.60
C PHE A 53 4.55 -24.38 4.76
N GLN A 54 5.68 -23.98 5.33
CA GLN A 54 5.81 -22.97 6.37
C GLN A 54 6.34 -21.65 5.82
N THR A 55 7.17 -21.69 4.77
CA THR A 55 7.72 -20.49 4.14
C THR A 55 7.49 -20.46 2.63
N MET A 56 7.57 -19.27 2.05
CA MET A 56 7.56 -19.08 0.60
C MET A 56 8.76 -19.76 -0.09
N LEU A 57 9.86 -19.98 0.64
CA LEU A 57 11.07 -20.59 0.08
C LEU A 57 11.05 -22.12 0.13
N ASP A 58 10.15 -22.75 0.88
CA ASP A 58 10.10 -24.22 1.02
C ASP A 58 9.97 -24.97 -0.32
N PRO A 59 9.15 -24.54 -1.31
CA PRO A 59 9.12 -25.18 -2.62
C PRO A 59 10.47 -25.11 -3.34
N LEU A 60 11.23 -24.03 -3.12
CA LEU A 60 12.55 -23.82 -3.72
C LEU A 60 13.61 -24.64 -2.98
N GLU A 61 13.49 -24.78 -1.65
CA GLU A 61 14.31 -25.70 -0.87
C GLU A 61 14.11 -27.15 -1.32
N GLN A 62 12.87 -27.60 -1.50
CA GLN A 62 12.59 -28.96 -1.95
C GLN A 62 13.15 -29.25 -3.35
N ARG A 63 13.16 -28.25 -4.25
CA ARG A 63 13.61 -28.43 -5.63
C ARG A 63 15.11 -28.25 -5.82
N PHE A 64 15.73 -27.29 -5.13
CA PHE A 64 17.11 -26.86 -5.36
C PHE A 64 18.04 -27.10 -4.15
N GLY A 65 17.50 -27.57 -3.03
CA GLY A 65 18.23 -27.85 -1.81
C GLY A 65 18.43 -26.62 -0.92
N LYS A 66 18.85 -26.89 0.33
CA LYS A 66 18.99 -25.91 1.42
C LYS A 66 19.93 -24.75 1.09
N ARG A 67 21.02 -25.02 0.36
CA ARG A 67 22.01 -24.00 -0.01
C ARG A 67 21.39 -22.92 -0.90
N MET A 68 20.57 -23.31 -1.88
CA MET A 68 19.91 -22.37 -2.77
C MET A 68 18.83 -21.58 -2.03
N ALA A 69 18.04 -22.25 -1.18
CA ALA A 69 17.04 -21.58 -0.35
C ALA A 69 17.67 -20.50 0.56
N ALA A 70 18.82 -20.80 1.18
CA ALA A 70 19.55 -19.85 2.00
C ALA A 70 20.07 -18.64 1.19
N LEU A 71 20.53 -18.85 -0.05
CA LEU A 71 20.92 -17.75 -0.94
C LEU A 71 19.73 -16.86 -1.32
N LEU A 72 18.58 -17.46 -1.62
CA LEU A 72 17.35 -16.75 -1.97
C LEU A 72 16.69 -16.04 -0.78
N PHE A 73 17.00 -16.48 0.45
CA PHE A 73 16.55 -15.82 1.66
C PHE A 73 17.17 -14.44 1.84
N LEU A 74 18.43 -14.22 1.45
CA LEU A 74 19.12 -12.94 1.62
C LEU A 74 18.42 -11.75 0.91
N PRO A 75 18.09 -11.81 -0.39
CA PRO A 75 17.37 -10.72 -1.04
C PRO A 75 15.95 -10.54 -0.48
N ALA A 76 15.27 -11.63 -0.13
CA ALA A 76 13.95 -11.56 0.49
C ALA A 76 14.01 -10.82 1.85
N LEU A 77 14.94 -11.19 2.72
CA LEU A 77 15.18 -10.54 4.01
C LEU A 77 15.53 -9.07 3.84
N THR A 78 16.38 -8.75 2.87
CA THR A 78 16.81 -7.37 2.59
C THR A 78 15.62 -6.52 2.15
N GLY A 79 14.75 -7.07 1.29
CA GLY A 79 13.50 -6.43 0.88
C GLY A 79 12.59 -6.11 2.07
N GLU A 80 12.40 -7.06 2.99
CA GLU A 80 11.59 -6.84 4.20
C GLU A 80 12.18 -5.76 5.12
N ILE A 81 13.51 -5.70 5.25
CA ILE A 81 14.19 -4.68 6.07
C ILE A 81 13.92 -3.29 5.50
N PHE A 82 14.11 -3.10 4.18
CA PHE A 82 13.84 -1.81 3.54
C PHE A 82 12.37 -1.43 3.57
N TRP A 83 11.47 -2.40 3.35
CA TRP A 83 10.03 -2.18 3.44
C TRP A 83 9.60 -1.75 4.85
N THR A 84 10.11 -2.42 5.88
CA THR A 84 9.83 -2.08 7.28
C THR A 84 10.36 -0.69 7.64
N ALA A 85 11.56 -0.34 7.18
CA ALA A 85 12.14 0.99 7.37
C ALA A 85 11.29 2.10 6.74
N ALA A 86 10.78 1.87 5.52
CA ALA A 86 9.90 2.81 4.83
C ALA A 86 8.58 3.02 5.58
N ILE A 87 7.95 1.94 6.07
CA ILE A 87 6.70 2.04 6.84
C ILE A 87 6.92 2.76 8.18
N LEU A 88 7.99 2.43 8.91
CA LEU A 88 8.30 3.11 10.17
C LEU A 88 8.58 4.59 9.98
N THR A 89 9.22 4.96 8.87
CA THR A 89 9.43 6.37 8.50
C THR A 89 8.11 7.07 8.22
N ALA A 90 7.25 6.49 7.38
CA ALA A 90 5.93 7.07 7.06
C ALA A 90 5.06 7.25 8.31
N LEU A 91 5.06 6.25 9.20
CA LEU A 91 4.31 6.29 10.44
C LEU A 91 4.91 7.33 11.42
N GLY A 92 6.23 7.39 11.55
CA GLY A 92 6.91 8.37 12.39
C GLY A 92 6.72 9.81 11.91
N THR A 93 6.74 10.06 10.59
CA THR A 93 6.42 11.38 10.02
C THR A 93 4.98 11.78 10.34
N THR A 94 4.02 10.88 10.11
CA THR A 94 2.60 11.16 10.39
C THR A 94 2.37 11.46 11.88
N PHE A 95 2.97 10.65 12.77
CA PHE A 95 2.87 10.86 14.21
C PHE A 95 3.54 12.16 14.66
N GLY A 96 4.71 12.49 14.09
CA GLY A 96 5.44 13.73 14.35
C GLY A 96 4.62 14.97 13.99
N THR A 97 3.96 14.97 12.83
CA THR A 97 3.08 16.06 12.40
C THR A 97 1.91 16.28 13.35
N ILE A 98 1.30 15.20 13.86
CA ILE A 98 0.13 15.31 14.75
C ILE A 98 0.53 15.76 16.17
N VAL A 99 1.63 15.23 16.71
CA VAL A 99 2.03 15.44 18.11
C VAL A 99 2.98 16.65 18.25
N GLY A 100 3.55 17.14 17.15
CA GLY A 100 4.52 18.23 17.17
C GLY A 100 5.91 17.80 17.67
N LEU A 101 6.27 16.52 17.47
CA LEU A 101 7.57 15.97 17.84
C LEU A 101 8.51 15.92 16.63
N ASP A 102 9.82 15.94 16.89
CA ASP A 102 10.79 15.72 15.82
C ASP A 102 10.64 14.32 15.21
N THR A 103 10.94 14.21 13.90
CA THR A 103 10.74 12.99 13.12
C THR A 103 11.52 11.81 13.67
N THR A 104 12.73 12.03 14.18
CA THR A 104 13.60 10.94 14.68
C THR A 104 13.01 10.32 15.94
N THR A 105 12.62 11.16 16.91
CA THR A 105 11.97 10.72 18.15
C THR A 105 10.65 10.01 17.84
N SER A 106 9.87 10.53 16.89
CA SER A 106 8.59 9.93 16.48
C SER A 106 8.76 8.55 15.85
N ILE A 107 9.77 8.36 15.00
CA ILE A 107 10.10 7.05 14.42
C ILE A 107 10.53 6.06 15.51
N VAL A 108 11.43 6.46 16.41
CA VAL A 108 11.96 5.58 17.47
C VAL A 108 10.85 5.15 18.43
N LEU A 109 9.99 6.08 18.88
CA LEU A 109 8.88 5.78 19.78
C LEU A 109 7.88 4.83 19.12
N SER A 110 7.54 5.10 17.87
CA SER A 110 6.64 4.26 17.08
C SER A 110 7.17 2.84 16.88
N ALA A 111 8.47 2.71 16.59
CA ALA A 111 9.13 1.41 16.46
C ALA A 111 9.11 0.65 17.79
N ALA A 112 9.41 1.31 18.92
CA ALA A 112 9.38 0.69 20.24
C ALA A 112 8.00 0.15 20.61
N ILE A 113 6.94 0.93 20.39
CA ILE A 113 5.55 0.51 20.61
C ILE A 113 5.21 -0.69 19.73
N THR A 114 5.57 -0.61 18.44
CA THR A 114 5.30 -1.67 17.45
C THR A 114 5.98 -2.99 17.82
N ILE A 115 7.24 -2.93 18.22
CA ILE A 115 8.00 -4.09 18.67
C ILE A 115 7.39 -4.69 19.93
N ALA A 116 7.01 -3.86 20.91
CA ALA A 116 6.47 -4.33 22.18
C ALA A 116 5.18 -5.16 22.01
N TYR A 117 4.18 -4.65 21.28
CA TYR A 117 2.93 -5.40 21.11
C TYR A 117 3.08 -6.61 20.17
N THR A 118 4.00 -6.54 19.20
CA THR A 118 4.25 -7.66 18.28
C THR A 118 4.97 -8.80 18.99
N ALA A 119 5.96 -8.49 19.84
CA ALA A 119 6.73 -9.48 20.60
C ALA A 119 5.86 -10.22 21.64
N LEU A 120 4.93 -9.52 22.30
CA LEU A 120 4.08 -10.11 23.34
C LEU A 120 2.93 -10.96 22.76
N GLY A 121 2.41 -10.59 21.59
CA GLY A 121 1.15 -11.14 21.08
C GLY A 121 1.25 -12.21 19.99
N GLY A 122 2.38 -12.31 19.30
CA GLY A 122 2.56 -13.25 18.18
C GLY A 122 1.57 -13.04 17.02
N LEU A 123 1.52 -13.99 16.08
CA LEU A 123 0.73 -13.85 14.84
C LEU A 123 -0.78 -13.65 15.10
N TRP A 124 -1.31 -14.20 16.19
CA TRP A 124 -2.73 -14.07 16.52
C TRP A 124 -3.10 -12.65 16.95
N SER A 125 -2.28 -12.02 17.81
CA SER A 125 -2.46 -10.62 18.18
C SER A 125 -2.36 -9.71 16.97
N VAL A 126 -1.35 -9.93 16.11
CA VAL A 126 -1.17 -9.15 14.88
C VAL A 126 -2.40 -9.28 13.97
N ALA A 127 -2.93 -10.49 13.80
CA ALA A 127 -4.11 -10.70 12.97
C ALA A 127 -5.35 -9.96 13.50
N LEU A 128 -5.51 -9.86 14.83
CA LEU A 128 -6.61 -9.12 15.44
C LEU A 128 -6.43 -7.61 15.27
N THR A 129 -5.23 -7.08 15.55
CA THR A 129 -4.94 -5.66 15.38
C THR A 129 -5.10 -5.22 13.94
N ASP A 130 -4.64 -6.03 12.98
CA ASP A 130 -4.81 -5.78 11.54
C ASP A 130 -6.27 -5.64 11.11
N PHE A 131 -7.16 -6.45 11.70
CA PHE A 131 -8.58 -6.40 11.37
C PHE A 131 -9.19 -5.08 11.82
N VAL A 132 -8.90 -4.67 13.06
CA VAL A 132 -9.39 -3.41 13.62
C VAL A 132 -8.79 -2.22 12.87
N GLN A 133 -7.47 -2.22 12.64
CA GLN A 133 -6.75 -1.16 11.93
C GLN A 133 -7.28 -0.96 10.51
N LEU A 134 -7.51 -2.04 9.77
CA LEU A 134 -8.06 -1.94 8.41
C LEU A 134 -9.46 -1.33 8.40
N PHE A 135 -10.31 -1.69 9.37
CA PHE A 135 -11.66 -1.14 9.47
C PHE A 135 -11.65 0.35 9.82
N LEU A 136 -10.84 0.74 10.81
CA LEU A 136 -10.66 2.15 11.20
C LEU A 136 -10.07 2.99 10.07
N LEU A 137 -9.07 2.46 9.37
CA LEU A 137 -8.42 3.13 8.23
C LEU A 137 -9.42 3.35 7.09
N LEU A 138 -10.14 2.31 6.67
CA LEU A 138 -11.13 2.44 5.61
C LEU A 138 -12.24 3.42 6.02
N GLY A 139 -12.80 3.26 7.22
CA GLY A 139 -13.83 4.16 7.74
C GLY A 139 -13.36 5.60 7.78
N GLY A 140 -12.16 5.86 8.30
CA GLY A 140 -11.55 7.19 8.37
C GLY A 140 -11.38 7.82 6.99
N LEU A 141 -10.77 7.09 6.05
CA LEU A 141 -10.55 7.58 4.69
C LEU A 141 -11.87 7.93 3.99
N PHE A 142 -12.88 7.06 4.06
CA PHE A 142 -14.18 7.34 3.45
C PHE A 142 -14.92 8.52 4.11
N MET A 143 -14.71 8.75 5.41
CA MET A 143 -15.27 9.91 6.10
C MET A 143 -14.60 11.22 5.66
N VAL A 144 -13.30 11.24 5.37
CA VAL A 144 -12.55 12.45 4.98
C VAL A 144 -12.88 12.90 3.55
N VAL A 145 -13.05 11.96 2.61
CA VAL A 145 -13.32 12.25 1.18
C VAL A 145 -14.38 13.34 0.93
N PRO A 146 -15.60 13.30 1.50
CA PRO A 146 -16.60 14.34 1.23
C PRO A 146 -16.16 15.72 1.72
N PHE A 147 -15.45 15.82 2.84
CA PHE A 147 -14.92 17.09 3.34
C PHE A 147 -13.81 17.60 2.42
N ALA A 148 -12.84 16.76 2.08
CA ALA A 148 -11.76 17.11 1.16
C ALA A 148 -12.29 17.61 -0.19
N LEU A 149 -13.28 16.91 -0.77
CA LEU A 149 -13.89 17.32 -2.03
C LEU A 149 -14.73 18.60 -1.89
N ALA A 150 -15.42 18.82 -0.76
CA ALA A 150 -16.17 20.06 -0.54
C ALA A 150 -15.24 21.28 -0.52
N GLN A 151 -14.07 21.15 0.10
CA GLN A 151 -13.05 22.20 0.15
C GLN A 151 -12.46 22.50 -1.25
N ALA A 152 -12.43 21.51 -2.13
CA ALA A 152 -12.01 21.64 -3.53
C ALA A 152 -13.13 22.17 -4.47
N GLY A 153 -14.26 22.63 -3.93
CA GLY A 153 -15.40 23.12 -4.74
C GLY A 153 -16.32 22.01 -5.28
N GLY A 154 -16.24 20.81 -4.71
CA GLY A 154 -16.98 19.62 -5.12
C GLY A 154 -16.23 18.75 -6.14
N TRP A 155 -16.73 17.53 -6.35
CA TRP A 155 -16.09 16.55 -7.25
C TRP A 155 -15.89 17.06 -8.67
N GLU A 156 -16.91 17.70 -9.26
CA GLU A 156 -16.85 18.14 -10.65
C GLU A 156 -15.79 19.24 -10.86
N SER A 157 -15.76 20.23 -9.98
CA SER A 157 -14.72 21.28 -9.96
C SER A 157 -13.34 20.67 -9.77
N ALA A 158 -13.18 19.80 -8.77
CA ALA A 158 -11.90 19.16 -8.48
C ALA A 158 -11.38 18.33 -9.66
N TRP A 159 -12.26 17.57 -10.31
CA TRP A 159 -11.90 16.72 -11.44
C TRP A 159 -11.54 17.54 -12.68
N GLN A 160 -12.27 18.61 -12.98
CA GLN A 160 -11.94 19.51 -14.10
C GLN A 160 -10.59 20.22 -13.87
N SER A 161 -10.37 20.76 -12.68
CA SER A 161 -9.09 21.38 -12.31
C SER A 161 -7.94 20.38 -12.39
N TYR A 162 -8.13 19.16 -11.89
CA TYR A 162 -7.13 18.11 -11.94
C TYR A 162 -6.79 17.69 -13.38
N GLN A 163 -7.80 17.54 -14.25
CA GLN A 163 -7.58 17.28 -15.67
C GLN A 163 -6.85 18.43 -16.37
N SER A 164 -7.16 19.68 -16.02
CA SER A 164 -6.47 20.84 -16.59
C SER A 164 -4.99 20.90 -16.19
N LEU A 165 -4.67 20.44 -14.99
CA LEU A 165 -3.31 20.44 -14.46
C LEU A 165 -2.45 19.30 -15.03
N TYR A 166 -2.99 18.08 -15.08
CA TYR A 166 -2.23 16.88 -15.48
C TYR A 166 -2.48 16.43 -16.92
N GLY A 167 -3.51 16.96 -17.59
CA GLY A 167 -3.87 16.57 -18.95
C GLY A 167 -4.00 15.04 -19.08
N PRO A 168 -3.32 14.42 -20.06
CA PRO A 168 -3.34 12.97 -20.25
C PRO A 168 -2.88 12.14 -19.04
N ALA A 169 -2.06 12.70 -18.14
CA ALA A 169 -1.57 12.02 -16.93
C ALA A 169 -2.65 11.90 -15.82
N ALA A 170 -3.79 12.57 -15.97
CA ALA A 170 -4.95 12.40 -15.11
C ALA A 170 -5.67 11.05 -15.32
N SER A 171 -5.36 10.31 -16.39
CA SER A 171 -5.91 8.98 -16.64
C SER A 171 -5.17 7.91 -15.84
N LEU A 172 -5.89 6.88 -15.37
CA LEU A 172 -5.27 5.66 -14.81
C LEU A 172 -4.55 4.82 -15.88
N LEU A 173 -4.93 4.97 -17.15
CA LEU A 173 -4.36 4.20 -18.25
C LEU A 173 -3.14 4.93 -18.84
N PRO A 174 -2.04 4.20 -19.13
CA PRO A 174 -0.86 4.81 -19.72
C PRO A 174 -1.15 5.24 -21.16
N SER A 175 -0.71 6.43 -21.53
CA SER A 175 -0.68 6.88 -22.92
C SER A 175 0.71 7.42 -23.25
N ARG A 176 1.10 7.32 -24.53
CA ARG A 176 2.38 7.91 -24.99
C ARG A 176 2.40 9.42 -24.85
N GLU A 177 1.22 10.04 -24.90
CA GLU A 177 1.04 11.48 -24.67
C GLU A 177 1.31 11.85 -23.21
N ALA A 178 0.85 11.04 -22.25
CA ALA A 178 1.06 11.27 -20.83
C ALA A 178 2.51 10.99 -20.38
N LEU A 179 3.14 9.97 -20.96
CA LEU A 179 4.36 9.38 -20.40
C LEU A 179 5.61 9.60 -21.28
N GLY A 180 5.46 9.98 -22.54
CA GLY A 180 6.57 10.18 -23.46
C GLY A 180 7.52 8.97 -23.51
N SER A 181 8.80 9.21 -23.20
CA SER A 181 9.85 8.17 -23.14
C SER A 181 9.66 7.16 -22.00
N TYR A 182 8.92 7.52 -20.94
CA TYR A 182 8.66 6.67 -19.78
C TYR A 182 7.52 5.68 -19.99
N TYR A 183 6.86 5.70 -21.16
CA TYR A 183 5.73 4.80 -21.45
C TYR A 183 6.07 3.31 -21.24
N TRP A 184 7.26 2.87 -21.64
CA TRP A 184 7.68 1.48 -21.44
C TRP A 184 8.14 1.19 -20.01
N ASN A 185 8.72 2.19 -19.33
CA ASN A 185 9.09 2.06 -17.92
C ASN A 185 7.85 1.95 -17.01
N TRP A 186 6.75 2.58 -17.41
CA TRP A 186 5.45 2.40 -16.76
C TRP A 186 5.01 0.94 -16.78
N TRP A 187 5.11 0.26 -17.93
CA TRP A 187 4.78 -1.16 -18.05
C TRP A 187 5.74 -2.06 -17.29
N ASP A 188 7.03 -1.71 -17.25
CA ASP A 188 8.02 -2.42 -16.44
C ASP A 188 7.66 -2.37 -14.95
N TYR A 189 7.33 -1.19 -14.41
CA TYR A 189 6.86 -1.06 -13.03
C TYR A 189 5.52 -1.77 -12.78
N ALA A 190 4.57 -1.69 -13.69
CA ALA A 190 3.30 -2.41 -13.59
C ALA A 190 3.52 -3.93 -13.44
N LEU A 191 4.40 -4.50 -14.27
CA LEU A 191 4.74 -5.92 -14.24
C LEU A 191 5.52 -6.26 -12.97
N LEU A 192 6.46 -5.42 -12.55
CA LEU A 192 7.22 -5.59 -11.32
C LEU A 192 6.31 -5.59 -10.09
N LEU A 193 5.35 -4.67 -10.00
CA LEU A 193 4.38 -4.61 -8.90
C LEU A 193 3.45 -5.83 -8.89
N THR A 194 2.99 -6.24 -10.08
CA THR A 194 2.05 -7.36 -10.24
C THR A 194 2.69 -8.72 -9.94
N PHE A 195 3.87 -9.00 -10.51
CA PHE A 195 4.53 -10.30 -10.38
C PHE A 195 5.51 -10.34 -9.20
N GLY A 196 6.18 -9.23 -8.89
CA GLY A 196 7.11 -9.14 -7.76
C GLY A 196 6.40 -9.31 -6.41
N GLY A 197 5.17 -8.78 -6.27
CA GLY A 197 4.37 -8.92 -5.06
C GLY A 197 3.89 -10.35 -4.77
N ILE A 198 3.93 -11.27 -5.75
CA ILE A 198 3.47 -12.64 -5.55
C ILE A 198 4.35 -13.34 -4.53
N ALA A 199 5.68 -13.22 -4.64
CA ALA A 199 6.64 -13.97 -3.83
C ALA A 199 6.88 -13.38 -2.44
N TRP A 200 5.90 -12.67 -1.89
CA TRP A 200 6.05 -11.98 -0.62
C TRP A 200 5.78 -12.89 0.59
N GLN A 201 6.77 -13.00 1.47
CA GLN A 201 6.75 -13.94 2.60
C GLN A 201 5.61 -13.65 3.58
N VAL A 202 5.38 -12.37 3.92
CA VAL A 202 4.36 -11.95 4.88
C VAL A 202 2.95 -12.32 4.39
N TYR A 203 2.70 -12.20 3.08
CA TYR A 203 1.46 -12.67 2.47
C TYR A 203 1.30 -14.18 2.59
N PHE A 204 2.35 -14.95 2.23
CA PHE A 204 2.27 -16.41 2.29
C PHE A 204 2.15 -16.96 3.70
N GLN A 205 2.68 -16.29 4.72
CA GLN A 205 2.45 -16.68 6.12
C GLN A 205 0.95 -16.72 6.46
N ARG A 206 0.16 -15.77 5.96
CA ARG A 206 -1.30 -15.72 6.18
C ARG A 206 -2.04 -16.77 5.37
N VAL A 207 -1.58 -17.01 4.14
CA VAL A 207 -2.10 -18.08 3.28
C VAL A 207 -1.91 -19.44 3.96
N LEU A 208 -0.72 -19.69 4.49
CA LEU A 208 -0.35 -20.96 5.12
C LEU A 208 -1.05 -21.16 6.47
N ALA A 209 -1.36 -20.07 7.19
CA ALA A 209 -2.16 -20.07 8.40
C ALA A 209 -3.67 -20.28 8.17
N SER A 210 -4.15 -20.28 6.91
CA SER A 210 -5.56 -20.48 6.59
C SER A 210 -6.00 -21.92 6.88
N LYS A 211 -7.27 -22.11 7.29
CA LYS A 211 -7.80 -23.44 7.65
C LYS A 211 -7.63 -24.48 6.54
N ASP A 212 -7.95 -24.11 5.30
CA ASP A 212 -7.96 -24.99 4.13
C ASP A 212 -7.59 -24.25 2.84
N GLU A 213 -7.35 -25.02 1.77
CA GLU A 213 -6.99 -24.51 0.44
C GLU A 213 -8.02 -23.53 -0.15
N LYS A 214 -9.32 -23.80 -0.01
CA LYS A 214 -10.37 -22.96 -0.59
C LYS A 214 -10.44 -21.63 0.14
N THR A 215 -10.33 -21.68 1.46
CA THR A 215 -10.28 -20.49 2.32
C THR A 215 -9.06 -19.64 1.99
N ALA A 216 -7.88 -20.24 1.81
CA ALA A 216 -6.67 -19.53 1.40
C ALA A 216 -6.87 -18.74 0.09
N VAL A 217 -7.37 -19.39 -0.96
CA VAL A 217 -7.62 -18.73 -2.27
C VAL A 217 -8.67 -17.63 -2.13
N ARG A 218 -9.79 -17.91 -1.46
CA ARG A 218 -10.88 -16.94 -1.29
C ARG A 218 -10.40 -15.70 -0.54
N LEU A 219 -9.64 -15.88 0.54
CA LEU A 219 -9.11 -14.77 1.32
C LEU A 219 -8.11 -13.94 0.52
N SER A 220 -7.27 -14.55 -0.32
CA SER A 220 -6.36 -13.81 -1.20
C SER A 220 -7.09 -12.98 -2.25
N VAL A 221 -8.14 -13.53 -2.88
CA VAL A 221 -8.95 -12.81 -3.87
C VAL A 221 -9.73 -11.67 -3.21
N MET A 222 -10.40 -11.95 -2.08
CA MET A 222 -11.04 -10.91 -1.29
C MET A 222 -10.04 -9.83 -0.87
N ALA A 223 -8.81 -10.22 -0.56
CA ALA A 223 -7.80 -9.27 -0.14
C ALA A 223 -7.43 -8.30 -1.26
N GLY A 224 -7.23 -8.79 -2.48
CA GLY A 224 -6.98 -7.94 -3.64
C GLY A 224 -8.12 -6.95 -3.91
N VAL A 225 -9.37 -7.39 -3.80
CA VAL A 225 -10.55 -6.50 -3.96
C VAL A 225 -10.57 -5.42 -2.88
N ILE A 226 -10.33 -5.79 -1.62
CA ILE A 226 -10.28 -4.81 -0.52
C ILE A 226 -9.14 -3.80 -0.72
N CYS A 227 -7.98 -4.23 -1.22
CA CYS A 227 -6.89 -3.31 -1.54
C CYS A 227 -7.33 -2.27 -2.58
N LEU A 228 -7.99 -2.68 -3.66
CA LEU A 228 -8.52 -1.75 -4.67
C LEU A 228 -9.50 -0.74 -4.05
N ILE A 229 -10.41 -1.21 -3.21
CA ILE A 229 -11.39 -0.35 -2.52
C ILE A 229 -10.67 0.66 -1.60
N ALA A 230 -9.63 0.22 -0.89
CA ALA A 230 -8.86 1.06 0.02
C ALA A 230 -8.12 2.21 -0.69
N ALA A 231 -7.72 2.00 -1.94
CA ALA A 231 -7.00 2.99 -2.72
C ALA A 231 -7.89 4.11 -3.28
N ILE A 232 -9.19 3.84 -3.48
CA ILE A 232 -10.14 4.84 -4.01
C ILE A 232 -10.14 6.12 -3.16
N PRO A 233 -10.41 6.08 -1.84
CA PRO A 233 -10.46 7.31 -1.07
C PRO A 233 -9.09 7.99 -0.97
N ALA A 234 -7.98 7.23 -0.92
CA ALA A 234 -6.64 7.80 -0.92
C ALA A 234 -6.33 8.59 -2.22
N ALA A 235 -6.69 8.04 -3.38
CA ALA A 235 -6.54 8.73 -4.65
C ALA A 235 -7.43 9.98 -4.74
N LEU A 236 -8.67 9.91 -4.25
CA LEU A 236 -9.59 11.06 -4.20
C LEU A 236 -9.06 12.18 -3.30
N ILE A 237 -8.48 11.84 -2.15
CA ILE A 237 -7.84 12.80 -1.24
C ILE A 237 -6.62 13.43 -1.91
N GLY A 238 -5.80 12.63 -2.61
CA GLY A 238 -4.67 13.16 -3.40
C GLY A 238 -5.11 14.17 -4.46
N ILE A 239 -6.17 13.85 -5.23
CA ILE A 239 -6.75 14.77 -6.22
C ILE A 239 -7.23 16.06 -5.54
N ALA A 240 -8.03 15.93 -4.47
CA ALA A 240 -8.60 17.06 -3.76
C ALA A 240 -7.51 17.97 -3.15
N GLY A 241 -6.47 17.38 -2.54
CA GLY A 241 -5.36 18.12 -1.96
C GLY A 241 -4.56 18.93 -2.98
N THR A 242 -4.43 18.43 -4.22
CA THR A 242 -3.74 19.16 -5.30
C THR A 242 -4.53 20.37 -5.80
N VAL A 243 -5.86 20.29 -5.81
CA VAL A 243 -6.72 21.36 -6.35
C VAL A 243 -7.30 22.29 -5.29
N ALA A 244 -7.13 21.96 -4.01
CA ALA A 244 -7.63 22.77 -2.90
C ALA A 244 -6.95 24.15 -2.86
N ASP A 245 -7.75 25.19 -2.62
CA ASP A 245 -7.24 26.55 -2.44
C ASP A 245 -6.82 26.75 -0.97
N TRP A 246 -5.59 26.34 -0.66
CA TRP A 246 -4.99 26.46 0.67
C TRP A 246 -4.96 27.91 1.19
N GLY A 247 -4.85 28.89 0.29
CA GLY A 247 -4.89 30.32 0.62
C GLY A 247 -6.27 30.77 1.11
N ALA A 248 -7.34 30.29 0.48
CA ALA A 248 -8.71 30.53 0.92
C ALA A 248 -9.05 29.81 2.25
N LEU A 249 -8.36 28.71 2.54
CA LEU A 249 -8.55 27.89 3.74
C LEU A 249 -7.79 28.41 4.97
N GLN A 250 -7.00 29.48 4.84
CA GLN A 250 -6.08 29.96 5.90
C GLN A 250 -5.17 28.86 6.44
N ALA A 251 -4.85 27.87 5.60
CA ALA A 251 -4.00 26.74 5.92
C ALA A 251 -2.75 26.78 5.05
N GLU A 252 -1.60 26.36 5.58
CA GLU A 252 -0.41 26.21 4.75
C GLU A 252 -0.61 25.04 3.78
N ALA A 253 -0.13 25.19 2.55
CA ALA A 253 -0.11 24.08 1.61
C ALA A 253 0.87 23.00 2.09
N PRO A 254 0.65 21.72 1.77
CA PRO A 254 1.58 20.65 2.13
C PRO A 254 3.00 21.00 1.64
N PRO A 255 4.03 20.91 2.51
CA PRO A 255 5.40 21.28 2.13
C PRO A 255 5.99 20.36 1.06
N ASP A 256 5.45 19.14 0.94
CA ASP A 256 5.85 18.11 0.00
C ASP A 256 4.66 17.17 -0.29
N ALA A 257 4.70 16.50 -1.45
CA ALA A 257 3.59 15.66 -1.90
C ALA A 257 3.33 14.45 -0.97
N ALA A 258 4.34 13.94 -0.27
CA ALA A 258 4.17 12.85 0.70
C ALA A 258 3.34 13.27 1.92
N SER A 259 3.31 14.58 2.20
CA SER A 259 2.52 15.20 3.26
C SER A 259 1.07 15.49 2.86
N THR A 260 0.65 15.24 1.61
CA THR A 260 -0.72 15.54 1.14
C THR A 260 -1.80 14.86 1.98
N LEU A 261 -1.62 13.58 2.33
CA LEU A 261 -2.63 12.85 3.08
C LEU A 261 -2.70 13.24 4.56
N PRO A 262 -1.59 13.47 5.27
CA PRO A 262 -1.63 14.01 6.64
C PRO A 262 -2.18 15.44 6.77
N TRP A 263 -2.17 16.24 5.71
CA TRP A 263 -2.57 17.66 5.74
C TRP A 263 -4.03 17.93 5.33
N VAL A 264 -4.67 17.00 4.62
CA VAL A 264 -6.08 17.09 4.16
C VAL A 264 -6.99 16.34 5.11
#